data_AF-A0A8T5EBT1-F1
#
_entry.id   AF-A0A8T5EBT1-F1
#
_cell.length_a   1.000
_cell.length_b   1.000
_cell.length_c   1.000
_cell.angle_alpha   90.00
_cell.angle_beta   90.00
_cell.angle_gamma   90.00
#
_symmetry.space_group_name_H-M   'P 1'
#
loop_
_entity.id
_entity.type
_entity.pdbx_description
1 polymer ?
#
loop_
_entity_poly.entity_id
_entity_poly.type
_entity_poly.pdbx_seq_one_letter_code
_entity_poly.pdbx_strand_id
1 'polypeptide(L)'
;MTKSKEEIIEEMFEKGVLISEDFLKKEENQSSDNKFTGKIEAEEDLLVLNSDYAEVIKQQTSLVDWHELDSLKVGSEKERNDDLYQNELQQLKKSELVLQNSNTSKETSSLEVELNVEENGATTSTTTETKSEELIESSMNVIELNESEKNNLAMLKNVEIVFSYTNIPFKYKINDFGNIFRSRYKCLEKLLRNRQELRSTLTINRILGKKEKEKVSIIGVIEDVGTTRSGHIMLTLEDLTGKIKVLVSKNNKDLFPLAKELVYDEVIGITGNCGDKIIFANNIIWPDIPETNEMRKGNKEEYAIFLSDLHVGSNVFLEDEFNKFLRWIQGDTGNDKQRELANKVKYIIIAGDLVDGIGIYPTHEEDLKIKDIKKQYEEVVRLIKKIPLNKKIIVCPGNHDLVHLAEPQPVFYPEYTQCLYDQPNVIVVSNPAMINIGKTEDFSGFNILMYHGCSFDYYVANVESIRNNGGYH
;
A
#
# COMPACT_ATOMS: atom_id res chain seq x y z
N MET A 1 37.66 12.29 6.20
CA MET A 1 37.28 10.87 6.01
C MET A 1 36.10 10.86 5.08
N THR A 2 36.17 10.10 3.99
CA THR A 2 35.06 9.93 3.03
C THR A 2 34.01 9.05 3.72
N LYS A 3 32.78 9.59 3.88
CA LYS A 3 31.64 8.82 4.39
C LYS A 3 31.36 7.61 3.50
N SER A 4 30.92 6.50 4.08
CA SER A 4 30.46 5.32 3.32
C SER A 4 29.16 5.64 2.57
N LYS A 5 28.81 4.85 1.55
CA LYS A 5 27.51 4.97 0.86
C LYS A 5 26.34 4.91 1.84
N GLU A 6 26.41 3.97 2.78
CA GLU A 6 25.39 3.77 3.80
C GLU A 6 25.26 5.01 4.70
N GLU A 7 26.38 5.59 5.13
CA GLU A 7 26.40 6.81 5.94
C GLU A 7 25.83 8.03 5.20
N ILE A 8 26.03 8.14 3.88
CA ILE A 8 25.46 9.22 3.06
C ILE A 8 23.94 9.06 2.93
N ILE A 9 23.47 7.83 2.66
CA ILE A 9 22.03 7.56 2.56
C ILE A 9 21.36 7.82 3.92
N GLU A 10 21.97 7.38 5.03
CA GLU A 10 21.48 7.65 6.39
C GLU A 10 21.39 9.13 6.71
N GLU A 11 22.45 9.89 6.46
CA GLU A 11 22.45 11.34 6.68
C GLU A 11 21.39 12.07 5.84
N MET A 12 21.21 11.69 4.57
CA MET A 12 20.19 12.30 3.71
C MET A 12 18.78 11.90 4.16
N PHE A 13 18.57 10.64 4.52
CA PHE A 13 17.27 10.18 4.99
C PHE A 13 16.85 10.88 6.29
N GLU A 14 17.78 11.14 7.21
CA GLU A 14 17.52 11.94 8.42
C GLU A 14 17.09 13.38 8.11
N LYS A 15 17.51 13.91 6.96
CA LYS A 15 17.12 15.22 6.44
C LYS A 15 15.87 15.17 5.56
N GLY A 16 15.16 14.04 5.47
CA GLY A 16 13.99 13.89 4.59
C GLY A 16 14.34 13.70 3.11
N VAL A 17 15.57 13.27 2.77
CA VAL A 17 16.03 13.14 1.38
C VAL A 17 16.33 11.68 1.04
N LEU A 18 15.67 11.17 0.00
CA LEU A 18 15.95 9.88 -0.62
C LEU A 18 16.95 10.04 -1.77
N ILE A 19 17.86 9.08 -1.92
CA ILE A 19 18.89 9.12 -2.96
C ILE A 19 18.75 7.91 -3.87
N SER A 20 18.66 8.14 -5.18
CA SER A 20 18.68 7.06 -6.17
C SER A 20 20.05 6.36 -6.27
N GLU A 21 20.05 5.12 -6.73
CA GLU A 21 21.29 4.35 -6.95
C GLU A 21 22.20 5.02 -8.00
N ASP A 22 21.62 5.57 -9.06
CA ASP A 22 22.36 6.19 -10.15
C ASP A 22 23.00 7.53 -9.74
N PHE A 23 22.36 8.28 -8.84
CA PHE A 23 22.98 9.43 -8.21
C PHE A 23 24.23 9.04 -7.42
N LEU A 24 24.13 7.99 -6.58
CA LEU A 24 25.28 7.50 -5.80
C LEU A 24 26.44 7.03 -6.70
N LYS A 25 26.13 6.32 -7.79
CA LYS A 25 27.14 5.89 -8.78
C LYS A 25 27.81 7.07 -9.48
N LYS A 26 27.08 8.15 -9.79
CA LYS A 26 27.61 9.34 -10.47
C LYS A 26 28.52 10.16 -9.56
N GLU A 27 28.19 10.26 -8.27
CA GLU A 27 29.04 10.91 -7.27
C GLU A 27 30.33 10.13 -6.97
N GLU A 28 30.29 8.80 -6.89
CA GLU A 28 31.49 7.98 -6.66
C GLU A 28 32.57 8.15 -7.73
N ASN A 29 32.16 8.30 -8.99
CA ASN A 29 33.09 8.46 -10.11
C ASN A 29 33.77 9.84 -10.14
N GLN A 30 33.41 10.76 -9.23
CA GLN A 30 33.89 12.13 -9.19
C GLN A 30 34.36 12.55 -7.78
N SER A 31 35.14 11.70 -7.10
CA SER A 31 35.55 11.94 -5.70
C SER A 31 36.44 13.19 -5.52
N SER A 32 36.07 14.09 -4.61
CA SER A 32 36.98 14.61 -3.56
C SER A 32 36.34 15.55 -2.53
N ASP A 33 35.17 16.14 -2.75
CA ASP A 33 34.54 17.04 -1.76
C ASP A 33 33.19 16.51 -1.28
N ASN A 34 33.16 15.91 -0.08
CA ASN A 34 31.96 15.57 0.70
C ASN A 34 31.19 16.84 1.18
N LYS A 35 31.04 17.86 0.33
CA LYS A 35 30.32 19.12 0.61
C LYS A 35 28.86 19.10 0.20
N PHE A 36 28.38 18.04 -0.45
CA PHE A 36 27.01 17.95 -0.95
C PHE A 36 25.99 17.85 0.20
N THR A 37 26.28 17.04 1.23
CA THR A 37 25.31 16.75 2.29
C THR A 37 24.94 17.98 3.11
N GLY A 38 25.83 18.97 3.20
CA GLY A 38 25.57 20.25 3.87
C GLY A 38 24.79 21.27 3.04
N LYS A 39 24.57 21.03 1.74
CA LYS A 39 23.87 21.97 0.84
C LYS A 39 22.39 21.70 0.69
N ILE A 40 21.91 20.59 1.21
CA ILE A 40 20.53 20.16 1.10
C ILE A 40 19.92 20.20 2.47
N GLU A 41 18.99 21.12 2.62
CA GLU A 41 18.06 21.24 3.73
C GLU A 41 16.69 21.05 3.09
N ALA A 42 15.99 19.96 3.44
CA ALA A 42 14.60 19.77 3.08
C ALA A 42 13.78 20.06 4.34
N GLU A 43 12.87 21.03 4.23
CA GLU A 43 11.87 21.29 5.24
C GLU A 43 10.57 20.56 4.85
N GLU A 44 10.06 19.81 5.81
CA GLU A 44 8.73 19.18 5.89
C GLU A 44 8.42 17.98 4.97
N ASP A 45 8.84 17.95 3.69
CA ASP A 45 8.50 16.84 2.76
C ASP A 45 9.70 16.00 2.28
N LEU A 46 9.42 14.75 1.88
CA LEU A 46 10.41 13.80 1.35
C LEU A 46 10.85 14.14 -0.08
N LEU A 47 12.13 14.46 -0.28
CA LEU A 47 12.73 14.80 -1.59
C LEU A 47 13.50 13.62 -2.20
N VAL A 48 13.30 13.30 -3.49
CA VAL A 48 14.09 12.24 -4.17
C VAL A 48 15.17 12.82 -5.10
N LEU A 49 16.44 12.51 -4.82
CA LEU A 49 17.59 12.92 -5.64
C LEU A 49 18.02 11.84 -6.64
N ASN A 50 17.79 12.13 -7.92
CA ASN A 50 18.27 11.36 -9.07
C ASN A 50 19.61 11.90 -9.64
N SER A 51 20.21 11.20 -10.61
CA SER A 51 21.51 11.57 -11.21
C SER A 51 21.56 12.96 -11.89
N ASP A 52 20.41 13.56 -12.20
CA ASP A 52 20.33 14.84 -12.88
C ASP A 52 20.57 16.00 -11.91
N TYR A 53 20.19 15.83 -10.64
CA TYR A 53 20.43 16.79 -9.57
C TYR A 53 21.92 16.94 -9.22
N ALA A 54 22.73 15.90 -9.43
CA ALA A 54 24.16 15.90 -9.06
C ALA A 54 24.95 17.06 -9.71
N GLU A 55 24.61 17.42 -10.95
CA GLU A 55 25.26 18.52 -11.65
C GLU A 55 24.74 19.88 -11.19
N VAL A 56 23.45 19.99 -10.90
CA VAL A 56 22.80 21.22 -10.43
C VAL A 56 23.33 21.60 -9.04
N ILE A 57 23.44 20.65 -8.12
CA ILE A 57 23.93 20.88 -6.74
C ILE A 57 25.41 21.33 -6.70
N LYS A 58 26.20 20.96 -7.72
CA LYS A 58 27.60 21.39 -7.85
C LYS A 58 27.73 22.81 -8.36
N GLN A 59 26.79 23.29 -9.16
CA GLN A 59 26.77 24.67 -9.65
C GLN A 59 26.32 25.61 -8.52
N GLN A 60 27.13 26.62 -8.22
CA GLN A 60 27.01 27.45 -7.02
C GLN A 60 25.98 28.59 -7.19
N THR A 61 24.93 28.38 -7.98
CA THR A 61 24.11 29.47 -8.53
C THR A 61 22.64 29.25 -8.29
N SER A 62 22.06 30.17 -7.51
CA SER A 62 20.65 30.36 -7.15
C SER A 62 20.01 29.36 -6.17
N LEU A 63 19.07 29.87 -5.37
CA LEU A 63 18.14 29.08 -4.55
C LEU A 63 17.34 28.21 -5.52
N VAL A 64 17.64 26.91 -5.54
CA VAL A 64 16.88 25.93 -6.33
C VAL A 64 15.75 25.43 -5.44
N ASP A 65 14.51 25.60 -5.90
CA ASP A 65 13.37 24.91 -5.31
C ASP A 65 13.40 23.44 -5.77
N TRP A 66 13.89 22.57 -4.88
CA TRP A 66 14.06 21.16 -5.19
C TRP A 66 12.72 20.41 -5.31
N HIS A 67 11.68 20.90 -4.64
CA HIS A 67 10.36 20.29 -4.67
C HIS A 67 9.66 20.54 -6.02
N GLU A 68 9.80 21.75 -6.58
CA GLU A 68 9.32 22.07 -7.93
C GLU A 68 9.99 21.17 -8.98
N LEU A 69 11.31 20.96 -8.88
CA LEU A 69 12.05 20.11 -9.82
C LEU A 69 11.62 18.63 -9.76
N ASP A 70 11.37 18.12 -8.56
CA ASP A 70 10.92 16.74 -8.35
C ASP A 70 9.50 16.54 -8.88
N SER A 71 8.61 17.51 -8.65
CA SER A 71 7.26 17.54 -9.21
C SER A 71 7.26 17.52 -10.74
N LEU A 72 8.15 18.31 -11.37
CA LEU A 72 8.31 18.36 -12.83
C LEU A 72 8.81 17.02 -13.40
N LYS A 73 9.73 16.35 -12.69
CA LYS A 73 10.20 15.02 -13.09
C LYS A 73 9.09 13.99 -13.04
N VAL A 74 8.35 13.91 -11.92
CA VAL A 74 7.20 13.01 -11.77
C VAL A 74 6.18 13.25 -12.90
N GLY A 75 5.94 14.51 -13.28
CA GLY A 75 5.12 14.86 -14.44
C GLY A 75 5.67 14.29 -15.76
N SER A 76 6.95 14.49 -16.06
CA SER A 76 7.58 13.96 -17.28
C SER A 76 7.55 12.43 -17.37
N GLU A 77 7.70 11.72 -16.25
CA GLU A 77 7.65 10.25 -16.21
C GLU A 77 6.24 9.73 -16.48
N LYS A 78 5.21 10.42 -15.97
CA LYS A 78 3.80 10.13 -16.24
C LYS A 78 3.45 10.37 -17.71
N GLU A 79 3.93 11.47 -18.30
CA GLU A 79 3.59 11.88 -19.67
C GLU A 79 4.53 11.32 -20.76
N ARG A 80 5.63 10.66 -20.36
CA ARG A 80 6.73 10.21 -21.25
C ARG A 80 7.31 11.34 -22.12
N ASN A 81 7.40 12.54 -21.56
CA ASN A 81 7.87 13.73 -22.26
C ASN A 81 9.18 14.26 -21.63
N ASP A 82 10.27 13.57 -21.93
CA ASP A 82 11.60 13.87 -21.38
C ASP A 82 12.15 15.24 -21.86
N ASP A 83 11.65 15.77 -22.97
CA ASP A 83 12.15 17.02 -23.58
C ASP A 83 11.84 18.26 -22.72
N LEU A 84 10.68 18.28 -22.05
CA LEU A 84 10.29 19.40 -21.18
C LEU A 84 11.21 19.49 -19.95
N TYR A 85 11.39 18.35 -19.28
CA TYR A 85 12.25 18.20 -18.10
C TYR A 85 13.72 18.55 -18.41
N GLN A 86 14.25 18.09 -19.55
CA GLN A 86 15.63 18.41 -19.95
C GLN A 86 15.83 19.90 -20.29
N ASN A 87 14.81 20.57 -20.84
CA ASN A 87 14.87 22.00 -21.12
C ASN A 87 14.92 22.84 -19.83
N GLU A 88 14.15 22.48 -18.81
CA GLU A 88 14.14 23.17 -17.51
C GLU A 88 15.45 22.95 -16.74
N LEU A 89 15.97 21.71 -16.73
CA LEU A 89 17.31 21.40 -16.21
C LEU A 89 18.39 22.24 -16.91
N GLN A 90 18.29 22.47 -18.22
CA GLN A 90 19.23 23.34 -18.94
C GLN A 90 19.07 24.83 -18.63
N GLN A 91 17.86 25.30 -18.31
CA GLN A 91 17.62 26.68 -17.90
C GLN A 91 18.22 26.95 -16.52
N LEU A 92 18.04 26.02 -15.57
CA LEU A 92 18.64 26.10 -14.24
C LEU A 92 20.17 26.06 -14.29
N LYS A 93 20.74 25.32 -15.25
CA LYS A 93 22.20 25.32 -15.51
C LYS A 93 22.74 26.65 -16.06
N LYS A 94 21.86 27.56 -16.53
CA LYS A 94 22.22 28.83 -17.19
C LYS A 94 21.90 30.07 -16.36
N SER A 95 21.13 29.97 -15.27
CA SER A 95 20.76 31.12 -14.46
C SER A 95 21.89 31.56 -13.52
N GLU A 96 22.59 32.65 -13.90
CA GLU A 96 23.38 33.47 -12.97
C GLU A 96 22.53 34.64 -12.47
N LEU A 97 22.42 34.81 -11.15
CA LEU A 97 21.74 35.95 -10.52
C LEU A 97 22.55 37.23 -10.74
N VAL A 98 22.06 38.13 -11.60
CA VAL A 98 22.44 39.54 -11.57
C VAL A 98 21.47 40.27 -10.63
N LEU A 99 21.93 40.62 -9.42
CA LEU A 99 21.20 41.49 -8.50
C LEU A 99 21.09 42.90 -9.11
N GLN A 100 19.93 43.23 -9.67
CA GLN A 100 19.55 44.63 -9.88
C GLN A 100 18.65 45.09 -8.73
N ASN A 101 19.15 46.11 -8.01
CA ASN A 101 18.36 46.86 -7.04
C ASN A 101 17.24 47.62 -7.75
N SER A 102 15.98 47.30 -7.43
CA SER A 102 14.88 48.27 -7.54
C SER A 102 13.78 47.95 -6.53
N ASN A 103 13.49 48.97 -5.70
CA ASN A 103 12.32 49.05 -4.83
C ASN A 103 11.03 48.97 -5.66
N THR A 104 10.09 48.09 -5.32
CA THR A 104 8.72 48.46 -4.86
C THR A 104 7.84 47.23 -4.51
N SER A 105 7.26 47.30 -3.31
CA SER A 105 5.99 46.70 -2.83
C SER A 105 5.63 45.24 -3.18
N LYS A 106 5.73 44.36 -2.18
CA LYS A 106 4.83 43.21 -2.02
C LYS A 106 4.02 43.37 -0.74
N GLU A 107 2.70 43.37 -0.91
CA GLU A 107 1.72 43.19 0.14
C GLU A 107 1.86 41.79 0.75
N THR A 108 1.64 41.78 2.06
CA THR A 108 1.62 40.64 2.97
C THR A 108 0.31 39.86 2.90
N SER A 109 0.38 38.54 3.09
CA SER A 109 -0.66 37.71 3.73
C SER A 109 0.07 36.54 4.41
N SER A 110 0.52 36.64 5.66
CA SER A 110 -0.21 36.38 6.91
C SER A 110 -1.02 35.08 6.89
N LEU A 111 -0.49 34.03 7.52
CA LEU A 111 -1.04 33.43 8.76
C LEU A 111 -0.17 32.23 9.17
N GLU A 112 0.81 32.51 10.04
CA GLU A 112 1.37 31.56 10.99
C GLU A 112 0.45 31.51 12.21
N VAL A 113 0.23 30.32 12.76
CA VAL A 113 -0.22 30.14 14.14
C VAL A 113 0.76 29.18 14.82
N GLU A 114 1.58 29.74 15.68
CA GLU A 114 2.45 29.03 16.63
C GLU A 114 1.62 28.25 17.67
N LEU A 115 2.13 27.08 18.06
CA LEU A 115 1.90 26.51 19.39
C LEU A 115 3.25 26.07 19.98
N ASN A 116 3.82 26.95 20.82
CA ASN A 116 4.87 26.62 21.77
C ASN A 116 4.26 25.85 22.95
N VAL A 117 4.81 24.68 23.28
CA VAL A 117 4.72 24.09 24.63
C VAL A 117 6.12 23.71 25.07
N GLU A 118 6.48 24.23 26.24
CA GLU A 118 7.79 24.21 26.87
C GLU A 118 8.30 22.79 27.21
N GLU A 119 9.56 22.54 26.87
CA GLU A 119 10.37 21.46 27.44
C GLU A 119 10.72 21.80 28.90
N ASN A 120 10.41 20.88 29.82
CA ASN A 120 11.13 20.76 31.08
C ASN A 120 11.84 19.42 31.12
N GLY A 121 13.17 19.47 31.07
CA GLY A 121 14.04 18.32 31.13
C GLY A 121 14.10 17.68 32.52
N ALA A 122 14.16 16.35 32.54
CA ALA A 122 14.76 15.60 33.63
C ALA A 122 15.51 14.40 33.05
N THR A 123 16.82 14.40 33.28
CA THR A 123 17.78 13.34 32.95
C THR A 123 17.57 12.17 33.90
N THR A 124 17.52 10.92 33.41
CA THR A 124 18.02 9.77 34.20
C THR A 124 18.42 8.60 33.31
N SER A 125 19.53 7.99 33.70
CA SER A 125 20.28 6.94 33.05
C SER A 125 19.86 5.52 33.47
N THR A 126 20.03 4.59 32.52
CA THR A 126 20.33 3.14 32.66
C THR A 126 19.29 2.13 33.16
N THR A 127 19.34 1.00 32.44
CA THR A 127 19.18 -0.41 32.83
C THR A 127 17.81 -1.12 32.82
N THR A 128 17.89 -2.28 32.16
CA THR A 128 17.24 -3.58 32.42
C THR A 128 15.90 -3.91 31.76
N GLU A 129 16.00 -4.92 30.90
CA GLU A 129 14.99 -5.90 30.49
C GLU A 129 14.13 -6.40 31.68
N THR A 130 12.98 -7.02 31.35
CA THR A 130 11.98 -7.64 32.24
C THR A 130 11.04 -6.69 33.01
N LYS A 131 9.92 -6.28 32.37
CA LYS A 131 8.67 -5.84 33.08
C LYS A 131 7.42 -5.63 32.19
N SER A 132 7.31 -6.31 31.05
CA SER A 132 6.16 -6.15 30.13
C SER A 132 4.96 -7.08 30.40
N GLU A 133 5.02 -7.97 31.40
CA GLU A 133 3.96 -8.97 31.63
C GLU A 133 3.06 -8.72 32.86
N GLU A 134 3.37 -7.73 33.73
CA GLU A 134 2.59 -7.48 34.96
C GLU A 134 1.68 -6.24 34.94
N LEU A 135 1.65 -5.47 33.85
CA LEU A 135 0.83 -4.23 33.78
C LEU A 135 -0.54 -4.40 33.08
N ILE A 136 -0.88 -5.62 32.63
CA ILE A 136 -2.12 -5.89 31.89
C ILE A 136 -3.32 -6.14 32.83
N GLU A 137 -3.10 -6.39 34.12
CA GLU A 137 -4.15 -6.97 35.00
C GLU A 137 -4.90 -5.98 35.90
N SER A 138 -4.56 -4.69 35.96
CA SER A 138 -5.08 -3.80 37.03
C SER A 138 -5.99 -2.65 36.61
N SER A 139 -6.67 -2.73 35.46
CA SER A 139 -7.62 -1.67 35.03
C SER A 139 -8.91 -2.22 34.39
N MET A 140 -9.59 -3.16 35.05
CA MET A 140 -10.96 -3.53 34.70
C MET A 140 -11.93 -3.03 35.77
N ASN A 141 -12.48 -1.83 35.56
CA ASN A 141 -13.71 -1.42 36.25
C ASN A 141 -14.90 -2.05 35.52
N VAL A 142 -15.51 -3.05 36.16
CA VAL A 142 -16.70 -3.75 35.66
C VAL A 142 -17.91 -2.86 35.84
N ILE A 143 -18.46 -2.33 34.74
CA ILE A 143 -19.77 -1.69 34.72
C ILE A 143 -20.82 -2.79 34.57
N GLU A 144 -21.78 -2.87 35.50
CA GLU A 144 -22.88 -3.84 35.45
C GLU A 144 -23.89 -3.44 34.35
N LEU A 145 -23.84 -4.17 33.24
CA LEU A 145 -24.78 -4.04 32.11
C LEU A 145 -26.10 -4.77 32.39
N ASN A 146 -27.20 -4.20 31.87
CA ASN A 146 -28.57 -4.71 32.05
C ASN A 146 -28.86 -5.95 31.16
N GLU A 147 -29.92 -6.73 31.47
CA GLU A 147 -30.20 -8.02 30.78
C GLU A 147 -30.53 -7.89 29.28
N SER A 148 -31.02 -6.73 28.84
CA SER A 148 -31.28 -6.42 27.43
C SER A 148 -29.97 -6.27 26.64
N GLU A 149 -29.00 -5.56 27.22
CA GLU A 149 -27.65 -5.39 26.65
C GLU A 149 -26.85 -6.69 26.64
N LYS A 150 -27.00 -7.53 27.68
CA LYS A 150 -26.40 -8.88 27.72
C LYS A 150 -26.95 -9.80 26.63
N ASN A 151 -28.25 -9.70 26.32
CA ASN A 151 -28.87 -10.46 25.23
C ASN A 151 -28.45 -9.94 23.83
N ASN A 152 -28.18 -8.64 23.68
CA ASN A 152 -27.62 -8.08 22.44
C ASN A 152 -26.12 -8.41 22.25
N LEU A 153 -25.33 -8.48 23.34
CA LEU A 153 -23.94 -8.95 23.29
C LEU A 153 -23.83 -10.45 22.99
N ALA A 154 -24.80 -11.26 23.43
CA ALA A 154 -24.86 -12.68 23.07
C ALA A 154 -25.05 -12.90 21.55
N MET A 155 -25.64 -11.91 20.84
CA MET A 155 -25.75 -11.89 19.37
C MET A 155 -24.48 -11.40 18.65
N LEU A 156 -23.42 -10.98 19.35
CA LEU A 156 -22.09 -10.68 18.77
C LEU A 156 -21.20 -11.93 18.65
N LYS A 157 -21.64 -13.10 19.13
CA LYS A 157 -21.05 -14.39 18.75
C LYS A 157 -21.29 -14.58 17.25
N ASN A 158 -20.23 -14.90 16.47
CA ASN A 158 -20.21 -15.42 15.07
C ASN A 158 -19.34 -14.63 14.08
N VAL A 159 -18.75 -13.49 14.46
CA VAL A 159 -17.68 -12.85 13.68
C VAL A 159 -16.40 -12.85 14.51
N GLU A 160 -15.33 -13.43 13.97
CA GLU A 160 -14.00 -13.45 14.57
C GLU A 160 -13.03 -12.66 13.68
N ILE A 161 -12.33 -11.68 14.26
CA ILE A 161 -11.27 -10.96 13.56
C ILE A 161 -10.02 -11.83 13.61
N VAL A 162 -9.69 -12.48 12.49
CA VAL A 162 -8.50 -13.35 12.37
C VAL A 162 -7.24 -12.53 12.22
N PHE A 163 -7.33 -11.43 11.46
CA PHE A 163 -6.25 -10.47 11.28
C PHE A 163 -6.82 -9.07 11.07
N SER A 164 -6.28 -8.11 11.84
CA SER A 164 -6.47 -6.68 11.60
C SER A 164 -5.16 -5.97 11.96
N TYR A 165 -4.64 -5.19 11.05
CA TYR A 165 -3.45 -4.37 11.25
C TYR A 165 -3.72 -3.32 12.33
N THR A 166 -2.76 -3.17 13.25
CA THR A 166 -2.73 -2.10 14.24
C THR A 166 -1.52 -1.24 13.93
N ASN A 167 -1.74 0.03 13.57
CA ASN A 167 -0.66 0.96 13.35
C ASN A 167 -0.05 1.38 14.70
N ILE A 168 1.22 1.03 14.92
CA ILE A 168 1.99 1.48 16.07
C ILE A 168 2.95 2.53 15.52
N PRO A 169 2.74 3.84 15.77
CA PRO A 169 3.61 4.88 15.24
C PRO A 169 5.06 4.67 15.66
N PHE A 170 5.97 4.63 14.69
CA PHE A 170 7.41 4.62 14.94
C PHE A 170 8.14 5.35 13.82
N LYS A 171 9.32 5.89 14.12
CA LYS A 171 10.18 6.54 13.14
C LYS A 171 10.88 5.47 12.29
N TYR A 172 10.58 5.45 10.99
CA TYR A 172 11.24 4.56 10.04
C TYR A 172 12.74 4.89 9.90
N LYS A 173 13.53 3.86 9.62
CA LYS A 173 14.95 3.93 9.25
C LYS A 173 15.13 3.22 7.90
N ILE A 174 16.23 3.49 7.20
CA ILE A 174 16.53 2.86 5.89
C ILE A 174 16.46 1.34 5.93
N ASN A 175 16.99 0.71 6.99
CA ASN A 175 16.97 -0.74 7.12
C ASN A 175 15.53 -1.30 7.21
N ASP A 176 14.55 -0.52 7.65
CA ASP A 176 13.14 -0.97 7.73
C ASP A 176 12.57 -1.21 6.33
N PHE A 177 12.88 -0.37 5.35
CA PHE A 177 12.49 -0.60 3.94
C PHE A 177 13.12 -1.88 3.38
N GLY A 178 14.41 -2.10 3.61
CA GLY A 178 15.07 -3.35 3.24
C GLY A 178 14.44 -4.58 3.92
N ASN A 179 13.98 -4.43 5.17
CA ASN A 179 13.29 -5.49 5.90
C ASN A 179 11.91 -5.81 5.32
N ILE A 180 11.19 -4.84 4.75
CA ILE A 180 9.91 -5.08 4.06
C ILE A 180 10.12 -6.05 2.88
N PHE A 181 11.09 -5.77 1.99
CA PHE A 181 11.39 -6.66 0.85
C PHE A 181 11.90 -8.03 1.29
N ARG A 182 12.77 -8.09 2.32
CA ARG A 182 13.24 -9.37 2.88
C ARG A 182 12.10 -10.18 3.49
N SER A 183 11.16 -9.52 4.17
CA SER A 183 9.99 -10.16 4.77
C SER A 183 9.06 -10.71 3.68
N ARG A 184 8.75 -9.89 2.66
CA ARG A 184 7.98 -10.29 1.47
C ARG A 184 8.61 -11.51 0.78
N TYR A 185 9.90 -11.43 0.47
CA TYR A 185 10.65 -12.54 -0.14
C TYR A 185 10.55 -13.81 0.69
N LYS A 186 10.89 -13.76 1.98
CA LYS A 186 10.85 -14.95 2.86
C LYS A 186 9.45 -15.53 3.01
N CYS A 187 8.41 -14.70 2.99
CA CYS A 187 7.03 -15.16 3.06
C CYS A 187 6.65 -15.95 1.80
N LEU A 188 6.85 -15.33 0.62
CA LEU A 188 6.47 -15.92 -0.67
C LEU A 188 7.39 -17.09 -1.08
N GLU A 189 8.67 -17.03 -0.72
CA GLU A 189 9.62 -18.12 -0.90
C GLU A 189 9.14 -19.40 -0.20
N LYS A 190 8.59 -19.30 1.01
CA LYS A 190 8.05 -20.48 1.74
C LYS A 190 6.89 -21.13 0.98
N LEU A 191 6.03 -20.33 0.35
CA LEU A 191 4.92 -20.85 -0.47
C LEU A 191 5.45 -21.52 -1.73
N LEU A 192 6.38 -20.87 -2.43
CA LEU A 192 6.99 -21.38 -3.65
C LEU A 192 7.79 -22.66 -3.42
N ARG A 193 8.54 -22.78 -2.32
CA ARG A 193 9.32 -24.00 -2.00
C ARG A 193 8.47 -25.26 -1.84
N ASN A 194 7.17 -25.13 -1.57
CA ASN A 194 6.25 -26.27 -1.49
C ASN A 194 5.83 -26.79 -2.87
N ARG A 195 6.08 -26.03 -3.96
CA ARG A 195 5.81 -26.45 -5.34
C ARG A 195 6.79 -27.53 -5.78
N GLN A 196 6.29 -28.57 -6.45
CA GLN A 196 7.10 -29.74 -6.81
C GLN A 196 8.24 -29.38 -7.77
N GLU A 197 7.98 -28.43 -8.66
CA GLU A 197 8.87 -27.86 -9.65
C GLU A 197 10.08 -27.16 -9.02
N LEU A 198 9.95 -26.68 -7.78
CA LEU A 198 10.94 -25.89 -7.05
C LEU A 198 11.64 -26.66 -5.93
N ARG A 199 11.46 -28.00 -5.84
CA ARG A 199 12.08 -28.83 -4.80
C ARG A 199 13.61 -28.74 -4.76
N SER A 200 14.26 -28.52 -5.91
CA SER A 200 15.72 -28.43 -6.02
C SER A 200 16.22 -26.97 -6.08
N THR A 201 15.49 -26.03 -5.45
CA THR A 201 15.84 -24.59 -5.51
C THR A 201 17.25 -24.31 -4.98
N LEU A 202 18.06 -23.65 -5.80
CA LEU A 202 19.39 -23.17 -5.45
C LEU A 202 19.36 -21.65 -5.24
N THR A 203 20.30 -21.14 -4.44
CA THR A 203 20.53 -19.70 -4.35
C THR A 203 21.25 -19.19 -5.60
N ILE A 204 21.01 -17.94 -5.97
CA ILE A 204 21.58 -17.33 -7.16
C ILE A 204 23.11 -17.34 -7.11
N ASN A 205 23.72 -17.03 -5.97
CA ASN A 205 25.18 -17.05 -5.82
C ASN A 205 25.78 -18.45 -6.09
N ARG A 206 25.08 -19.54 -5.69
CA ARG A 206 25.55 -20.91 -5.98
C ARG A 206 25.53 -21.21 -7.47
N ILE A 207 24.56 -20.67 -8.21
CA ILE A 207 24.47 -20.85 -9.66
C ILE A 207 25.58 -20.06 -10.36
N LEU A 208 25.84 -18.82 -9.94
CA LEU A 208 26.91 -17.99 -10.48
C LEU A 208 28.31 -18.62 -10.33
N GLY A 209 28.51 -19.45 -9.30
CA GLY A 209 29.74 -20.20 -9.07
C GLY A 209 29.90 -21.46 -9.95
N LYS A 210 28.85 -21.92 -10.62
CA LYS A 210 28.89 -23.12 -11.46
C LYS A 210 29.29 -22.79 -12.90
N LYS A 211 30.08 -23.70 -13.49
CA LYS A 211 30.60 -23.56 -14.87
C LYS A 211 29.85 -24.40 -15.89
N GLU A 212 29.11 -25.41 -15.44
CA GLU A 212 28.43 -26.37 -16.32
C GLU A 212 27.02 -25.93 -16.66
N LYS A 213 26.56 -26.31 -17.85
CA LYS A 213 25.16 -26.14 -18.25
C LYS A 213 24.31 -27.16 -17.52
N GLU A 214 23.54 -26.71 -16.54
CA GLU A 214 22.66 -27.56 -15.76
C GLU A 214 21.24 -27.00 -15.71
N LYS A 215 20.30 -27.89 -15.44
CA LYS A 215 18.93 -27.51 -15.08
C LYS A 215 18.96 -26.93 -13.67
N VAL A 216 18.39 -25.75 -13.51
CA VAL A 216 18.33 -25.03 -12.24
C VAL A 216 16.89 -24.63 -11.93
N SER A 217 16.61 -24.49 -10.64
CA SER A 217 15.42 -23.86 -10.10
C SER A 217 15.85 -22.77 -9.13
N ILE A 218 15.27 -21.58 -9.25
CA ILE A 218 15.54 -20.42 -8.39
C ILE A 218 14.24 -19.77 -7.95
N ILE A 219 14.30 -19.04 -6.85
CA ILE A 219 13.24 -18.14 -6.39
C ILE A 219 13.87 -16.76 -6.19
N GLY A 220 13.29 -15.74 -6.82
CA GLY A 220 13.81 -14.37 -6.78
C GLY A 220 12.71 -13.33 -6.87
N VAL A 221 13.03 -12.13 -6.43
CA VAL A 221 12.27 -10.90 -6.67
C VAL A 221 12.62 -10.38 -8.06
N ILE A 222 11.63 -9.89 -8.81
CA ILE A 222 11.85 -9.23 -10.09
C ILE A 222 12.36 -7.81 -9.86
N GLU A 223 13.62 -7.57 -10.19
CA GLU A 223 14.22 -6.24 -10.18
C GLU A 223 13.95 -5.49 -11.49
N ASP A 224 13.92 -6.19 -12.62
CA ASP A 224 13.79 -5.58 -13.94
C ASP A 224 13.16 -6.52 -14.97
N VAL A 225 12.35 -5.95 -15.87
CA VAL A 225 11.67 -6.64 -16.97
C VAL A 225 11.87 -5.85 -18.26
N GLY A 226 12.73 -6.35 -19.15
CA GLY A 226 13.06 -5.69 -20.42
C GLY A 226 12.81 -6.56 -21.64
N THR A 227 12.59 -5.93 -22.79
CA THR A 227 12.58 -6.62 -24.09
C THR A 227 13.92 -6.42 -24.80
N THR A 228 14.56 -7.52 -25.23
CA THR A 228 15.82 -7.46 -25.99
C THR A 228 15.59 -6.97 -27.41
N ARG A 229 16.65 -6.53 -28.10
CA ARG A 229 16.60 -6.17 -29.53
C ARG A 229 16.07 -7.29 -30.44
N SER A 230 16.27 -8.55 -30.04
CA SER A 230 15.76 -9.71 -30.77
C SER A 230 14.30 -10.06 -30.43
N GLY A 231 13.68 -9.33 -29.50
CA GLY A 231 12.29 -9.49 -29.07
C GLY A 231 12.06 -10.55 -28.00
N HIS A 232 13.11 -11.02 -27.32
CA HIS A 232 12.97 -11.90 -26.14
C HIS A 232 12.71 -11.05 -24.90
N ILE A 233 12.13 -11.65 -23.85
CA ILE A 233 12.03 -10.99 -22.54
C ILE A 233 13.29 -11.34 -21.74
N MET A 234 13.89 -10.34 -21.13
CA MET A 234 15.03 -10.45 -20.24
C MET A 234 14.60 -9.92 -18.87
N LEU A 235 14.64 -10.79 -17.86
CA LEU A 235 14.37 -10.45 -16.48
C LEU A 235 15.70 -10.31 -15.72
N THR A 236 15.69 -9.50 -14.68
CA THR A 236 16.69 -9.55 -13.61
C THR A 236 16.02 -10.05 -12.34
N LEU A 237 16.48 -11.18 -11.83
CA LEU A 237 16.02 -11.72 -10.56
C LEU A 237 17.05 -11.51 -9.46
N GLU A 238 16.58 -11.11 -8.29
CA GLU A 238 17.37 -10.92 -7.08
C GLU A 238 16.90 -11.87 -5.97
N ASP A 239 17.84 -12.50 -5.27
CA ASP A 239 17.62 -13.19 -4.01
C ASP A 239 18.54 -12.60 -2.92
N LEU A 240 18.46 -13.14 -1.70
CA LEU A 240 19.31 -12.68 -0.58
C LEU A 240 20.82 -12.86 -0.81
N THR A 241 21.24 -13.49 -1.90
CA THR A 241 22.63 -13.86 -2.19
C THR A 241 23.19 -13.20 -3.45
N GLY A 242 22.35 -12.68 -4.34
CA GLY A 242 22.80 -11.97 -5.54
C GLY A 242 21.74 -11.85 -6.63
N LYS A 243 22.19 -11.46 -7.82
CA LYS A 243 21.35 -11.15 -8.99
C LYS A 243 21.70 -12.02 -10.19
N ILE A 244 20.71 -12.38 -11.00
CA ILE A 244 20.91 -13.16 -12.23
C ILE A 244 19.95 -12.75 -13.34
N LYS A 245 20.42 -12.81 -14.58
CA LYS A 245 19.59 -12.57 -15.75
C LYS A 245 18.85 -13.83 -16.17
N VAL A 246 17.57 -13.68 -16.51
CA VAL A 246 16.71 -14.78 -16.99
C VAL A 246 16.14 -14.39 -18.34
N LEU A 247 16.36 -15.22 -19.37
CA LEU A 247 15.84 -15.00 -20.71
C LEU A 247 14.63 -15.90 -20.97
N VAL A 248 13.51 -15.29 -21.35
CA VAL A 248 12.32 -15.97 -21.85
C VAL A 248 12.25 -15.80 -23.37
N SER A 249 12.30 -16.93 -24.09
CA SER A 249 12.30 -16.92 -25.55
C SER A 249 10.92 -16.61 -26.10
N LYS A 250 10.84 -15.63 -27.01
CA LYS A 250 9.66 -15.32 -27.84
C LYS A 250 9.12 -16.49 -28.66
N ASN A 251 9.94 -17.51 -28.89
CA ASN A 251 9.53 -18.70 -29.63
C ASN A 251 8.80 -19.71 -28.73
N ASN A 252 8.86 -19.56 -27.40
CA ASN A 252 8.10 -20.36 -26.47
C ASN A 252 6.68 -19.80 -26.38
N LYS A 253 5.74 -20.38 -27.13
CA LYS A 253 4.36 -19.88 -27.26
C LYS A 253 3.56 -19.93 -25.96
N ASP A 254 3.94 -20.80 -25.03
CA ASP A 254 3.23 -20.98 -23.76
C ASP A 254 3.79 -20.06 -22.69
N LEU A 255 5.13 -19.96 -22.59
CA LEU A 255 5.80 -19.18 -21.54
C LEU A 255 5.89 -17.69 -21.85
N PHE A 256 6.00 -17.32 -23.12
CA PHE A 256 6.21 -15.93 -23.51
C PHE A 256 5.02 -15.01 -23.20
N PRO A 257 3.75 -15.40 -23.42
CA PRO A 257 2.60 -14.61 -22.99
C PRO A 257 2.60 -14.41 -21.47
N LEU A 258 2.86 -15.46 -20.69
CA LEU A 258 2.95 -15.41 -19.24
C LEU A 258 4.04 -14.44 -18.75
N ALA A 259 5.20 -14.44 -19.41
CA ALA A 259 6.29 -13.54 -19.06
C ALA A 259 5.99 -12.05 -19.35
N LYS A 260 5.02 -11.74 -20.24
CA LYS A 260 4.60 -10.36 -20.48
C LYS A 260 3.72 -9.79 -19.36
N GLU A 261 3.17 -10.65 -18.52
CA GLU A 261 2.32 -10.23 -17.40
C GLU A 261 3.13 -9.95 -16.12
N LEU A 262 4.44 -10.27 -16.14
CA LEU A 262 5.33 -10.02 -15.02
C LEU A 262 5.57 -8.53 -14.81
N VAL A 263 5.53 -8.11 -13.54
CA VAL A 263 5.82 -6.75 -13.09
C VAL A 263 6.96 -6.73 -12.08
N TYR A 264 7.44 -5.53 -11.75
CA TYR A 264 8.49 -5.33 -10.75
C TYR A 264 8.04 -5.82 -9.37
N ASP A 265 9.01 -6.18 -8.53
CA ASP A 265 8.83 -6.56 -7.12
C ASP A 265 8.00 -7.83 -6.85
N GLU A 266 7.61 -8.58 -7.89
CA GLU A 266 7.01 -9.90 -7.74
C GLU A 266 8.05 -10.93 -7.30
N VAL A 267 7.65 -11.84 -6.43
CA VAL A 267 8.47 -13.00 -6.05
C VAL A 267 8.01 -14.20 -6.85
N ILE A 268 8.87 -14.68 -7.75
CA ILE A 268 8.56 -15.81 -8.64
C ILE A 268 9.61 -16.92 -8.53
N GLY A 269 9.17 -18.13 -8.83
CA GLY A 269 10.04 -19.26 -9.10
C GLY A 269 10.32 -19.39 -10.59
N ILE A 270 11.58 -19.65 -10.95
CA ILE A 270 11.97 -19.97 -12.33
C ILE A 270 12.62 -21.34 -12.35
N THR A 271 12.25 -22.16 -13.33
CA THR A 271 13.05 -23.33 -13.72
C THR A 271 13.59 -23.13 -15.13
N GLY A 272 14.82 -23.57 -15.38
CA GLY A 272 15.47 -23.32 -16.65
C GLY A 272 16.82 -23.99 -16.77
N ASN A 273 17.50 -23.70 -17.88
CA ASN A 273 18.87 -24.16 -18.11
C ASN A 273 19.81 -22.97 -17.92
N CYS A 274 20.78 -23.09 -17.01
CA CYS A 274 21.80 -22.06 -16.83
C CYS A 274 22.92 -22.23 -17.86
N GLY A 275 23.31 -21.14 -18.52
CA GLY A 275 24.48 -21.08 -19.39
C GLY A 275 25.07 -19.67 -19.39
N ASP A 276 26.39 -19.56 -19.22
CA ASP A 276 27.11 -18.28 -19.22
C ASP A 276 26.49 -17.22 -18.28
N LYS A 277 26.08 -17.63 -17.07
CA LYS A 277 25.44 -16.81 -16.03
C LYS A 277 24.07 -16.22 -16.43
N ILE A 278 23.43 -16.79 -17.45
CA ILE A 278 22.06 -16.49 -17.84
C ILE A 278 21.23 -17.76 -17.73
N ILE A 279 20.02 -17.65 -17.17
CA ILE A 279 19.06 -18.76 -17.14
C ILE A 279 18.13 -18.63 -18.34
N PHE A 280 18.08 -19.65 -19.18
CA PHE A 280 17.05 -19.79 -20.21
C PHE A 280 15.83 -20.44 -19.56
N ALA A 281 14.76 -19.66 -19.36
CA ALA A 281 13.58 -20.09 -18.63
C ALA A 281 12.78 -21.14 -19.43
N ASN A 282 12.42 -22.22 -18.73
CA ASN A 282 11.51 -23.25 -19.21
C ASN A 282 10.15 -23.17 -18.52
N ASN A 283 10.08 -22.64 -17.30
CA ASN A 283 8.84 -22.45 -16.54
C ASN A 283 8.93 -21.22 -15.62
N ILE A 284 7.80 -20.55 -15.42
CA ILE A 284 7.59 -19.45 -14.46
C ILE A 284 6.50 -19.90 -13.49
N ILE A 285 6.75 -19.77 -12.19
CA ILE A 285 5.91 -20.31 -11.13
C ILE A 285 5.59 -19.19 -10.14
N TRP A 286 4.31 -18.89 -9.97
CA TRP A 286 3.82 -17.91 -8.98
C TRP A 286 3.51 -18.56 -7.63
N PRO A 287 3.52 -17.78 -6.54
CA PRO A 287 3.01 -18.20 -5.24
C PRO A 287 1.47 -18.31 -5.30
N ASP A 288 0.99 -19.40 -5.88
CA ASP A 288 -0.43 -19.63 -6.12
C ASP A 288 -1.05 -20.64 -5.12
N ILE A 289 -2.38 -20.71 -5.04
CA ILE A 289 -3.15 -21.49 -4.07
C ILE A 289 -3.11 -22.99 -4.42
N PRO A 290 -2.94 -23.91 -3.45
CA PRO A 290 -3.01 -25.35 -3.71
C PRO A 290 -4.40 -25.76 -4.23
N GLU A 291 -4.43 -26.67 -5.20
CA GLU A 291 -5.69 -27.21 -5.78
C GLU A 291 -6.52 -28.05 -4.79
N THR A 292 -5.96 -28.41 -3.63
CA THR A 292 -6.56 -29.36 -2.66
C THR A 292 -7.63 -28.75 -1.75
N ASN A 293 -8.34 -27.72 -2.17
CA ASN A 293 -9.36 -27.09 -1.34
C ASN A 293 -10.67 -27.90 -1.35
N GLU A 294 -11.01 -28.48 -0.20
CA GLU A 294 -12.32 -29.09 0.02
C GLU A 294 -13.40 -28.02 0.20
N MET A 295 -14.51 -28.14 -0.54
CA MET A 295 -15.67 -27.26 -0.34
C MET A 295 -16.27 -27.49 1.04
N ARG A 296 -16.19 -26.46 1.89
CA ARG A 296 -16.80 -26.47 3.22
C ARG A 296 -18.29 -26.16 3.12
N LYS A 297 -19.10 -26.85 3.93
CA LYS A 297 -20.55 -26.62 4.03
C LYS A 297 -20.95 -26.45 5.48
N GLY A 298 -21.62 -25.35 5.78
CA GLY A 298 -22.27 -25.14 7.08
C GLY A 298 -23.58 -25.91 7.18
N ASN A 299 -24.06 -26.09 8.41
CA ASN A 299 -25.37 -26.69 8.72
C ASN A 299 -26.54 -25.69 8.68
N LYS A 300 -26.24 -24.38 8.52
CA LYS A 300 -27.21 -23.29 8.42
C LYS A 300 -27.07 -22.57 7.09
N GLU A 301 -28.21 -22.17 6.53
CA GLU A 301 -28.27 -21.33 5.34
C GLU A 301 -28.31 -19.86 5.76
N GLU A 302 -27.18 -19.18 5.59
CA GLU A 302 -26.99 -17.75 5.91
C GLU A 302 -26.36 -17.05 4.69
N TYR A 303 -26.62 -15.76 4.54
CA TYR A 303 -26.11 -14.96 3.43
C TYR A 303 -25.23 -13.82 3.93
N ALA A 304 -24.22 -13.51 3.14
CA ALA A 304 -23.41 -12.31 3.25
C ALA A 304 -23.65 -11.41 2.02
N ILE A 305 -23.65 -10.11 2.24
CA ILE A 305 -23.67 -9.09 1.18
C ILE A 305 -22.30 -8.43 1.14
N PHE A 306 -21.77 -8.21 -0.06
CA PHE A 306 -20.52 -7.50 -0.29
C PHE A 306 -20.84 -6.18 -0.99
N LEU A 307 -20.37 -5.08 -0.40
CA LEU A 307 -20.44 -3.72 -0.89
C LEU A 307 -19.03 -3.12 -0.84
N SER A 308 -18.83 -2.02 -1.54
CA SER A 308 -17.66 -1.14 -1.50
C SER A 308 -18.07 0.20 -2.11
N ASP A 309 -17.20 1.21 -2.06
CA ASP A 309 -17.32 2.43 -2.87
C ASP A 309 -18.70 3.09 -2.73
N LEU A 310 -19.12 3.31 -1.49
CA LEU A 310 -20.39 3.97 -1.20
C LEU A 310 -20.32 5.46 -1.57
N HIS A 311 -19.16 6.10 -1.40
CA HIS A 311 -18.92 7.51 -1.70
C HIS A 311 -20.02 8.45 -1.16
N VAL A 312 -20.46 8.21 0.08
CA VAL A 312 -21.48 9.05 0.70
C VAL A 312 -20.92 10.46 0.90
N GLY A 313 -21.66 11.45 0.40
CA GLY A 313 -21.19 12.84 0.36
C GLY A 313 -20.95 13.35 -1.06
N SER A 314 -20.87 12.46 -2.05
CA SER A 314 -20.75 12.80 -3.46
C SER A 314 -22.06 13.33 -4.06
N ASN A 315 -21.96 14.16 -5.09
CA ASN A 315 -23.08 14.57 -5.95
C ASN A 315 -23.65 13.40 -6.76
N VAL A 316 -22.84 12.38 -7.04
CA VAL A 316 -23.23 11.21 -7.84
C VAL A 316 -23.64 10.00 -7.00
N PHE A 317 -23.68 10.14 -5.66
CA PHE A 317 -24.16 9.09 -4.77
C PHE A 317 -25.60 8.69 -5.13
N LEU A 318 -25.81 7.41 -5.42
CA LEU A 318 -27.12 6.84 -5.80
C LEU A 318 -28.04 6.66 -4.59
N GLU A 319 -28.42 7.78 -3.96
CA GLU A 319 -29.17 7.80 -2.70
C GLU A 319 -30.51 7.05 -2.82
N ASP A 320 -31.22 7.17 -3.94
CA ASP A 320 -32.51 6.50 -4.14
C ASP A 320 -32.36 4.98 -4.25
N GLU A 321 -31.35 4.50 -4.97
CA GLU A 321 -31.01 3.09 -5.14
C GLU A 321 -30.57 2.49 -3.81
N PHE A 322 -29.70 3.19 -3.08
CA PHE A 322 -29.26 2.74 -1.76
C PHE A 322 -30.44 2.69 -0.78
N ASN A 323 -31.34 3.67 -0.79
CA ASN A 323 -32.56 3.61 0.02
C ASN A 323 -33.51 2.48 -0.39
N LYS A 324 -33.58 2.10 -1.68
CA LYS A 324 -34.32 0.90 -2.12
C LYS A 324 -33.70 -0.36 -1.53
N PHE A 325 -32.36 -0.46 -1.54
CA PHE A 325 -31.62 -1.55 -0.89
C PHE A 325 -31.90 -1.61 0.62
N LEU A 326 -31.87 -0.47 1.32
CA LEU A 326 -32.17 -0.39 2.75
C LEU A 326 -33.60 -0.84 3.09
N ARG A 327 -34.60 -0.46 2.28
CA ARG A 327 -35.98 -0.96 2.47
C ARG A 327 -36.08 -2.47 2.22
N TRP A 328 -35.34 -3.00 1.25
CA TRP A 328 -35.34 -4.44 0.98
C TRP A 328 -34.68 -5.23 2.11
N ILE A 329 -33.53 -4.77 2.64
CA ILE A 329 -32.81 -5.48 3.72
C ILE A 329 -33.57 -5.43 5.06
N GLN A 330 -34.44 -4.42 5.23
CA GLN A 330 -35.43 -4.34 6.33
C GLN A 330 -36.60 -5.32 6.16
N GLY A 331 -36.84 -5.82 4.94
CA GLY A 331 -37.99 -6.67 4.60
C GLY A 331 -39.25 -5.89 4.21
N ASP A 332 -39.17 -4.57 4.08
CA ASP A 332 -40.32 -3.69 3.77
C ASP A 332 -40.75 -3.77 2.31
N THR A 333 -39.85 -4.21 1.42
CA THR A 333 -40.09 -4.32 -0.03
C THR A 333 -39.67 -5.68 -0.58
N GLY A 334 -40.14 -5.99 -1.80
CA GLY A 334 -39.87 -7.24 -2.51
C GLY A 334 -41.03 -8.26 -2.43
N ASN A 335 -40.91 -9.38 -3.13
CA ASN A 335 -41.83 -10.51 -3.02
C ASN A 335 -41.45 -11.44 -1.84
N ASP A 336 -42.24 -12.49 -1.59
CA ASP A 336 -42.01 -13.41 -0.45
C ASP A 336 -40.61 -14.04 -0.47
N LYS A 337 -40.14 -14.47 -1.64
CA LYS A 337 -38.79 -15.05 -1.78
C LYS A 337 -37.69 -14.02 -1.50
N GLN A 338 -37.86 -12.78 -1.95
CA GLN A 338 -36.90 -11.70 -1.72
C GLN A 338 -36.84 -11.29 -0.25
N ARG A 339 -37.98 -11.27 0.46
CA ARG A 339 -38.03 -11.03 1.90
C ARG A 339 -37.41 -12.18 2.69
N GLU A 340 -37.66 -13.42 2.29
CA GLU A 340 -37.00 -14.59 2.88
C GLU A 340 -35.47 -14.50 2.74
N LEU A 341 -34.98 -14.12 1.55
CA LEU A 341 -33.56 -13.90 1.31
C LEU A 341 -32.99 -12.82 2.23
N ALA A 342 -33.63 -11.65 2.33
CA ALA A 342 -33.22 -10.57 3.21
C ALA A 342 -33.16 -11.00 4.69
N ASN A 343 -34.06 -11.88 5.14
CA ASN A 343 -34.07 -12.43 6.49
C ASN A 343 -32.88 -13.37 6.77
N LYS A 344 -32.43 -14.11 5.74
CA LYS A 344 -31.26 -15.00 5.83
C LYS A 344 -29.92 -14.25 5.75
N VAL A 345 -29.91 -12.97 5.33
CA VAL A 345 -28.71 -12.13 5.41
C VAL A 345 -28.34 -11.89 6.88
N LYS A 346 -27.10 -12.22 7.23
CA LYS A 346 -26.51 -12.03 8.57
C LYS A 346 -25.29 -11.12 8.57
N TYR A 347 -24.58 -11.02 7.44
CA TYR A 347 -23.34 -10.26 7.32
C TYR A 347 -23.44 -9.29 6.14
N ILE A 348 -22.96 -8.07 6.34
CA ILE A 348 -22.79 -7.05 5.30
C ILE A 348 -21.34 -6.60 5.41
N ILE A 349 -20.59 -6.75 4.34
CA ILE A 349 -19.16 -6.47 4.28
C ILE A 349 -19.00 -5.27 3.36
N ILE A 350 -18.36 -4.22 3.84
CA ILE A 350 -18.14 -2.98 3.09
C ILE A 350 -16.62 -2.77 2.96
N ALA A 351 -16.10 -2.87 1.74
CA ALA A 351 -14.67 -2.84 1.47
C ALA A 351 -14.22 -1.46 0.96
N GLY A 352 -14.03 -0.53 1.91
CA GLY A 352 -13.52 0.81 1.65
C GLY A 352 -14.51 1.79 1.04
N ASP A 353 -14.05 3.04 0.98
CA ASP A 353 -14.70 4.22 0.44
C ASP A 353 -16.15 4.38 0.91
N LEU A 354 -16.31 4.42 2.24
CA LEU A 354 -17.61 4.72 2.85
C LEU A 354 -18.10 6.13 2.46
N VAL A 355 -17.18 7.06 2.42
CA VAL A 355 -17.41 8.47 2.15
C VAL A 355 -16.63 8.90 0.92
N ASP A 356 -17.02 10.02 0.32
CA ASP A 356 -16.31 10.54 -0.85
C ASP A 356 -14.99 11.24 -0.50
N GLY A 357 -14.81 11.59 0.79
CA GLY A 357 -13.61 12.24 1.29
C GLY A 357 -13.61 13.75 1.08
N ILE A 358 -12.51 14.40 1.42
CA ILE A 358 -12.26 15.83 1.18
C ILE A 358 -10.85 15.97 0.60
N GLY A 359 -10.72 16.69 -0.52
CA GLY A 359 -9.41 16.98 -1.11
C GLY A 359 -8.68 15.77 -1.73
N ILE A 360 -9.40 14.70 -2.09
CA ILE A 360 -8.83 13.49 -2.70
C ILE A 360 -8.14 13.76 -4.05
N TYR A 361 -8.71 14.65 -4.88
CA TYR A 361 -8.14 15.05 -6.17
C TYR A 361 -8.37 16.55 -6.44
N PRO A 362 -7.66 17.17 -7.40
CA PRO A 362 -7.90 18.56 -7.78
C PRO A 362 -9.37 18.80 -8.15
N THR A 363 -9.93 19.96 -7.79
CA THR A 363 -11.34 20.33 -8.01
C THR A 363 -12.40 19.43 -7.36
N HIS A 364 -12.02 18.46 -6.52
CA HIS A 364 -12.95 17.54 -5.85
C HIS A 364 -14.09 18.24 -5.09
N GLU A 365 -13.87 19.45 -4.56
CA GLU A 365 -14.90 20.23 -3.86
C GLU A 365 -16.16 20.53 -4.72
N GLU A 366 -16.03 20.55 -6.05
CA GLU A 366 -17.15 20.75 -6.97
C GLU A 366 -18.06 19.52 -7.08
N ASP A 367 -17.50 18.33 -6.84
CA ASP A 367 -18.20 17.04 -6.91
C ASP A 367 -18.87 16.66 -5.58
N LEU A 368 -18.63 17.42 -4.52
CA LEU A 368 -19.15 17.15 -3.19
C LEU A 368 -20.51 17.81 -2.91
N LYS A 369 -21.49 16.96 -2.55
CA LYS A 369 -22.76 17.37 -1.93
C LYS A 369 -22.56 17.76 -0.47
N ILE A 370 -21.67 17.06 0.25
CA ILE A 370 -21.34 17.30 1.66
C ILE A 370 -19.85 17.62 1.77
N LYS A 371 -19.51 18.90 2.01
CA LYS A 371 -18.13 19.42 2.02
C LYS A 371 -17.42 19.32 3.39
N ASP A 372 -17.89 18.43 4.25
CA ASP A 372 -17.37 18.26 5.61
C ASP A 372 -17.24 16.76 5.90
N ILE A 373 -16.02 16.33 6.19
CA ILE A 373 -15.69 14.90 6.36
C ILE A 373 -16.47 14.25 7.52
N LYS A 374 -16.68 14.97 8.63
CA LYS A 374 -17.43 14.44 9.78
C LYS A 374 -18.90 14.26 9.40
N LYS A 375 -19.47 15.21 8.67
CA LYS A 375 -20.85 15.12 8.17
C LYS A 375 -21.04 14.00 7.15
N GLN A 376 -20.04 13.70 6.32
CA GLN A 376 -20.09 12.55 5.43
C GLN A 376 -20.22 11.24 6.23
N TYR A 377 -19.40 11.05 7.27
CA TYR A 377 -19.50 9.87 8.15
C TYR A 377 -20.80 9.82 8.95
N GLU A 378 -21.29 10.97 9.45
CA GLU A 378 -22.61 11.05 10.09
C GLU A 378 -23.74 10.61 9.15
N GLU A 379 -23.64 10.97 7.86
CA GLU A 379 -24.59 10.58 6.83
C GLU A 379 -24.52 9.08 6.51
N VAL A 380 -23.32 8.50 6.44
CA VAL A 380 -23.15 7.04 6.37
C VAL A 380 -23.87 6.38 7.54
N VAL A 381 -23.64 6.87 8.76
CA VAL A 381 -24.27 6.35 9.98
C VAL A 381 -25.79 6.49 9.94
N ARG A 382 -26.33 7.62 9.46
CA ARG A 382 -27.78 7.84 9.26
C ARG A 382 -28.38 6.77 8.35
N LEU A 383 -27.68 6.39 7.29
CA LEU A 383 -28.12 5.38 6.33
C LEU A 383 -28.01 3.96 6.92
N ILE A 384 -26.85 3.56 7.45
CA ILE A 384 -26.64 2.19 7.96
C ILE A 384 -27.44 1.90 9.23
N LYS A 385 -27.85 2.91 10.01
CA LYS A 385 -28.80 2.75 11.13
C LYS A 385 -30.15 2.17 10.72
N LYS A 386 -30.51 2.25 9.44
CA LYS A 386 -31.71 1.62 8.90
C LYS A 386 -31.55 0.09 8.79
N ILE A 387 -30.34 -0.43 8.78
CA ILE A 387 -30.07 -1.87 8.70
C ILE A 387 -30.45 -2.52 10.05
N PRO A 388 -31.24 -3.60 10.05
CA PRO A 388 -31.61 -4.32 11.28
C PRO A 388 -30.40 -4.76 12.13
N LEU A 389 -30.48 -4.57 13.45
CA LEU A 389 -29.39 -4.89 14.40
C LEU A 389 -28.95 -6.37 14.42
N ASN A 390 -29.81 -7.27 13.94
CA ASN A 390 -29.49 -8.70 13.80
C ASN A 390 -28.59 -9.01 12.59
N LYS A 391 -28.18 -7.99 11.82
CA LYS A 391 -27.22 -8.08 10.72
C LYS A 391 -25.95 -7.36 11.12
N LYS A 392 -24.82 -8.06 11.05
CA LYS A 392 -23.49 -7.50 11.34
C LYS A 392 -22.96 -6.78 10.12
N ILE A 393 -22.44 -5.59 10.31
CA ILE A 393 -21.80 -4.78 9.28
C ILE A 393 -20.32 -4.79 9.61
N ILE A 394 -19.48 -5.28 8.70
CA ILE A 394 -18.03 -5.27 8.84
C ILE A 394 -17.48 -4.32 7.79
N VAL A 395 -16.64 -3.38 8.20
CA VAL A 395 -16.12 -2.34 7.32
C VAL A 395 -14.61 -2.20 7.47
N CYS A 396 -13.92 -2.09 6.33
CA CYS A 396 -12.54 -1.59 6.24
C CYS A 396 -12.51 -0.25 5.49
N PRO A 397 -11.50 0.61 5.70
CA PRO A 397 -11.36 1.86 4.95
C PRO A 397 -10.85 1.62 3.52
N GLY A 398 -11.00 2.66 2.69
CA GLY A 398 -10.38 2.78 1.36
C GLY A 398 -9.51 4.03 1.23
N ASN A 399 -9.24 4.48 -0.01
CA ASN A 399 -8.40 5.66 -0.24
C ASN A 399 -9.13 7.01 -0.21
N HIS A 400 -10.46 7.04 -0.27
CA HIS A 400 -11.26 8.26 -0.02
C HIS A 400 -11.55 8.48 1.47
N ASP A 401 -11.40 7.44 2.27
CA ASP A 401 -11.63 7.49 3.71
C ASP A 401 -10.51 8.22 4.46
N LEU A 402 -10.87 8.84 5.59
CA LEU A 402 -9.92 9.58 6.42
C LEU A 402 -9.08 8.62 7.28
N VAL A 403 -8.07 8.04 6.65
CA VAL A 403 -7.04 7.18 7.26
C VAL A 403 -5.67 7.50 6.68
N HIS A 404 -4.62 6.87 7.22
CA HIS A 404 -3.31 6.88 6.57
C HIS A 404 -3.44 6.19 5.21
N LEU A 405 -3.08 6.88 4.13
CA LEU A 405 -3.30 6.38 2.77
C LEU A 405 -2.40 5.20 2.39
N ALA A 406 -1.19 5.08 2.97
CA ALA A 406 -0.32 3.97 2.65
C ALA A 406 -0.87 2.66 3.23
N GLU A 407 -0.77 1.59 2.43
CA GLU A 407 -1.17 0.26 2.86
C GLU A 407 -0.07 -0.43 3.68
N PRO A 408 -0.40 -1.16 4.76
CA PRO A 408 -1.75 -1.39 5.28
C PRO A 408 -2.32 -0.16 6.00
N GLN A 409 -3.58 0.15 5.72
CA GLN A 409 -4.29 1.25 6.36
C GLN A 409 -4.86 0.78 7.72
N PRO A 410 -4.72 1.58 8.80
CA PRO A 410 -5.32 1.26 10.09
C PRO A 410 -6.85 1.30 10.02
N VAL A 411 -7.51 0.96 11.13
CA VAL A 411 -8.93 1.27 11.32
C VAL A 411 -9.21 2.78 11.24
N PHE A 412 -10.46 3.17 10.99
CA PHE A 412 -10.89 4.57 10.96
C PHE A 412 -10.49 5.33 12.24
N TYR A 413 -10.06 6.58 12.12
CA TYR A 413 -9.69 7.39 13.28
C TYR A 413 -10.92 7.74 14.14
N PRO A 414 -11.00 7.28 15.41
CA PRO A 414 -12.19 7.50 16.24
C PRO A 414 -12.54 8.98 16.44
N GLU A 415 -11.55 9.88 16.43
CA GLU A 415 -11.76 11.33 16.54
C GLU A 415 -12.71 11.91 15.48
N TYR A 416 -12.75 11.30 14.30
CA TYR A 416 -13.62 11.72 13.18
C TYR A 416 -14.80 10.79 12.94
N THR A 417 -14.70 9.55 13.45
CA THR A 417 -15.61 8.45 13.08
C THR A 417 -16.24 7.77 14.29
N GLN A 418 -16.24 8.41 15.48
CA GLN A 418 -16.86 7.86 16.68
C GLN A 418 -18.30 7.39 16.45
N CYS A 419 -19.05 8.08 15.59
CA CYS A 419 -20.40 7.71 15.20
C CYS A 419 -20.52 6.30 14.58
N LEU A 420 -19.48 5.79 13.89
CA LEU A 420 -19.41 4.41 13.40
C LEU A 420 -19.21 3.42 14.54
N TYR A 421 -18.28 3.71 15.46
CA TYR A 421 -17.95 2.88 16.63
C TYR A 421 -19.10 2.75 17.62
N ASP A 422 -19.96 3.76 17.70
CA ASP A 422 -21.14 3.77 18.56
C ASP A 422 -22.25 2.81 18.08
N GLN A 423 -22.15 2.24 16.87
CA GLN A 423 -23.17 1.33 16.33
C GLN A 423 -22.95 -0.11 16.82
N PRO A 424 -23.93 -0.73 17.53
CA PRO A 424 -23.72 -2.01 18.20
C PRO A 424 -23.61 -3.23 17.26
N ASN A 425 -23.91 -3.05 15.98
CA ASN A 425 -23.80 -4.08 14.95
C ASN A 425 -22.74 -3.75 13.88
N VAL A 426 -21.91 -2.73 14.08
CA VAL A 426 -20.78 -2.39 13.20
C VAL A 426 -19.48 -2.90 13.81
N ILE A 427 -18.65 -3.51 12.98
CA ILE A 427 -17.31 -3.99 13.31
C ILE A 427 -16.35 -3.31 12.33
N VAL A 428 -15.45 -2.50 12.86
CA VAL A 428 -14.41 -1.83 12.07
C VAL A 428 -13.14 -2.68 12.07
N VAL A 429 -12.55 -2.88 10.89
CA VAL A 429 -11.29 -3.59 10.70
C VAL A 429 -10.34 -2.78 9.80
N SER A 430 -9.07 -3.13 9.77
CA SER A 430 -8.06 -2.50 8.91
C SER A 430 -8.26 -2.84 7.42
N ASN A 431 -7.55 -2.14 6.54
CA ASN A 431 -7.39 -2.52 5.14
C ASN A 431 -5.93 -2.93 4.85
N PRO A 432 -5.64 -4.20 4.50
CA PRO A 432 -6.54 -5.35 4.48
C PRO A 432 -6.85 -5.89 5.88
N ALA A 433 -7.85 -6.77 5.97
CA ALA A 433 -8.17 -7.55 7.16
C ALA A 433 -8.64 -8.97 6.78
N MET A 434 -8.54 -9.92 7.72
CA MET A 434 -9.14 -11.25 7.59
C MET A 434 -10.17 -11.43 8.70
N ILE A 435 -11.40 -11.75 8.32
CA ILE A 435 -12.47 -12.09 9.25
C ILE A 435 -12.93 -13.52 9.03
N ASN A 436 -13.49 -14.14 10.06
CA ASN A 436 -14.18 -15.41 9.96
C ASN A 436 -15.66 -15.23 10.34
N ILE A 437 -16.56 -15.66 9.46
CA ILE A 437 -18.01 -15.56 9.64
C ILE A 437 -18.67 -16.93 9.72
N GLY A 438 -19.80 -17.00 10.41
CA GLY A 438 -20.64 -18.20 10.48
C GLY A 438 -20.05 -19.34 11.32
N LYS A 439 -18.98 -19.09 12.07
CA LYS A 439 -18.37 -20.09 12.96
C LYS A 439 -19.37 -20.54 14.03
N THR A 440 -19.47 -21.85 14.22
CA THR A 440 -20.26 -22.49 15.28
C THR A 440 -19.44 -23.62 15.91
N GLU A 441 -19.96 -24.30 16.93
CA GLU A 441 -19.26 -25.45 17.55
C GLU A 441 -18.96 -26.57 16.55
N ASP A 442 -19.86 -26.82 15.59
CA ASP A 442 -19.73 -27.89 14.58
C ASP A 442 -19.22 -27.40 13.21
N PHE A 443 -18.97 -26.10 13.05
CA PHE A 443 -18.55 -25.52 11.77
C PHE A 443 -17.49 -24.44 11.95
N SER A 444 -16.35 -24.62 11.29
CA SER A 444 -15.17 -23.73 11.40
C SER A 444 -15.37 -22.31 10.85
N GLY A 445 -16.53 -22.03 10.23
CA GLY A 445 -16.80 -20.77 9.56
C GLY A 445 -16.10 -20.63 8.21
N PHE A 446 -16.27 -19.46 7.61
CA PHE A 446 -15.64 -19.04 6.36
C PHE A 446 -14.72 -17.85 6.62
N ASN A 447 -13.47 -17.96 6.18
CA ASN A 447 -12.53 -16.86 6.18
C ASN A 447 -12.81 -15.94 4.97
N ILE A 448 -12.84 -14.63 5.20
CA ILE A 448 -13.04 -13.60 4.19
C ILE A 448 -11.88 -12.61 4.32
N LEU A 449 -11.11 -12.48 3.24
CA LEU A 449 -10.12 -11.43 3.07
C LEU A 449 -10.85 -10.16 2.62
N MET A 450 -10.76 -9.11 3.43
CA MET A 450 -11.21 -7.77 3.11
C MET A 450 -10.00 -6.96 2.65
N TYR A 451 -10.10 -6.38 1.46
CA TYR A 451 -9.08 -5.51 0.87
C TYR A 451 -9.79 -4.54 -0.07
N HIS A 452 -9.55 -3.25 0.07
CA HIS A 452 -10.21 -2.23 -0.74
C HIS A 452 -9.78 -2.31 -2.22
N GLY A 453 -8.47 -2.51 -2.47
CA GLY A 453 -8.00 -2.77 -3.83
C GLY A 453 -7.14 -1.68 -4.46
N CYS A 454 -6.52 -0.76 -3.72
CA CYS A 454 -5.69 0.30 -4.30
C CYS A 454 -4.56 -0.24 -5.22
N SER A 455 -4.09 -1.46 -5.00
CA SER A 455 -3.09 -2.09 -5.89
C SER A 455 -3.60 -2.39 -7.30
N PHE A 456 -4.92 -2.45 -7.54
CA PHE A 456 -5.46 -2.75 -8.87
C PHE A 456 -5.10 -1.67 -9.90
N ASP A 457 -5.00 -0.39 -9.50
CA ASP A 457 -4.54 0.70 -10.36
C ASP A 457 -3.18 0.39 -10.98
N TYR A 458 -2.24 -0.07 -10.15
CA TYR A 458 -0.90 -0.44 -10.60
C TYR A 458 -0.96 -1.57 -11.63
N TYR A 459 -1.75 -2.61 -11.38
CA TYR A 459 -1.84 -3.74 -12.29
C TYR A 459 -2.54 -3.38 -13.61
N VAL A 460 -3.60 -2.56 -13.59
CA VAL A 460 -4.24 -2.03 -14.80
C VAL A 460 -3.26 -1.17 -15.60
N ALA A 461 -2.45 -0.35 -14.92
CA ALA A 461 -1.45 0.51 -15.54
C ALA A 461 -0.24 -0.25 -16.10
N ASN A 462 0.12 -1.43 -15.57
CA ASN A 462 1.36 -2.12 -15.94
C ASN A 462 1.15 -3.45 -16.68
N VAL A 463 -0.02 -4.07 -16.57
CA VAL A 463 -0.33 -5.38 -17.18
C VAL A 463 -1.33 -5.20 -18.31
N GLU A 464 -0.86 -5.38 -19.56
CA GLU A 464 -1.66 -5.17 -20.77
C GLU A 464 -2.92 -6.05 -20.82
N SER A 465 -2.82 -7.31 -20.39
CA SER A 465 -3.96 -8.22 -20.38
C SER A 465 -5.05 -7.79 -19.39
N ILE A 466 -4.69 -7.25 -18.23
CA ILE A 466 -5.65 -6.71 -17.25
C ILE A 466 -6.31 -5.46 -17.81
N ARG A 467 -5.53 -4.52 -18.35
CA ARG A 467 -6.05 -3.30 -18.98
C ARG A 467 -7.07 -3.61 -20.09
N ASN A 468 -6.74 -4.54 -20.98
CA ASN A 468 -7.58 -4.87 -22.13
C ASN A 468 -8.86 -5.64 -21.77
N ASN A 469 -8.93 -6.26 -20.59
CA ASN A 469 -10.07 -7.05 -20.15
C ASN A 469 -11.01 -6.31 -19.18
N GLY A 470 -10.95 -4.98 -19.15
CA GLY A 470 -11.86 -4.15 -18.36
C GLY A 470 -11.19 -3.29 -17.28
N GLY A 471 -9.86 -3.24 -17.24
CA GLY A 471 -9.18 -2.14 -16.57
C GLY A 471 -9.55 -0.80 -17.24
N TYR A 472 -9.80 0.23 -16.44
CA TYR A 472 -10.08 1.57 -16.99
C TYR A 472 -8.86 2.12 -17.72
N HIS A 473 -9.13 2.99 -18.69
CA HIS A 473 -8.14 3.63 -19.55
C HIS A 473 -7.58 4.89 -18.94
#